data_AF-M8C5F8-F1
#
_entry.id   AF-M8C5F8-F1
#
_cell.length_a   1.000
_cell.length_b   1.000
_cell.length_c   1.000
_cell.angle_alpha   90.00
_cell.angle_beta   90.00
_cell.angle_gamma   90.00
#
_symmetry.space_group_name_H-M   'P 1'
#
loop_
_entity.id
_entity.type
_entity.pdbx_description
1 polymer ?
#
loop_
_entity_poly.entity_id
_entity_poly.type
_entity_poly.pdbx_seq_one_letter_code
_entity_poly.pdbx_strand_id
1 'polypeptide(L)'
;MSHRMPLPPHHFTIMLPHDQRGLKVGCFGQSSGLLQCAFQDEGGRTITVFSLDSYRPCKWSLKHRLCMRDALGRDDFIRSGDSWPSFCDYRIVALDLEKGVLLLVDDNLMKLLSYNINTGKLSGIKNGSHPV
;
A
#
# COMPACT_ATOMS: atom_id res chain seq x y z
N MET A 1 14.33 -47.88 -14.75
CA MET A 1 14.25 -46.42 -14.89
C MET A 1 13.07 -45.94 -14.07
N SER A 2 13.31 -45.14 -13.01
CA SER A 2 12.24 -44.62 -12.14
C SER A 2 11.73 -43.30 -12.73
N HIS A 3 10.49 -43.28 -13.20
CA HIS A 3 9.83 -42.04 -13.59
C HIS A 3 9.46 -41.28 -12.32
N ARG A 4 10.23 -40.24 -11.96
CA ARG A 4 9.76 -39.26 -10.97
C ARG A 4 8.59 -38.52 -11.59
N MET A 5 7.37 -38.76 -11.10
CA MET A 5 6.25 -37.88 -11.42
C MET A 5 6.56 -36.47 -10.90
N PRO A 6 6.28 -35.41 -11.68
CA PRO A 6 6.40 -34.04 -11.20
C PRO A 6 5.48 -33.86 -9.98
N LEU A 7 6.02 -33.29 -8.91
CA LEU A 7 5.19 -32.87 -7.78
C LEU A 7 4.16 -31.86 -8.30
N PRO A 8 2.86 -32.07 -8.06
CA PRO A 8 1.85 -31.09 -8.45
C PRO A 8 2.13 -29.76 -7.74
N PRO A 9 1.83 -28.61 -8.38
CA PRO A 9 2.05 -27.32 -7.78
C PRO A 9 1.29 -27.22 -6.46
N HIS A 10 2.03 -26.94 -5.39
CA HIS A 10 1.44 -26.69 -4.08
C HIS A 10 0.84 -25.29 -4.08
N HIS A 11 -0.49 -25.20 -4.21
CA HIS A 11 -1.21 -23.94 -4.04
C HIS A 11 -1.29 -23.57 -2.58
N PHE A 12 -1.12 -22.28 -2.31
CA PHE A 12 -1.21 -21.76 -0.97
C PHE A 12 -1.76 -20.34 -0.94
N THR A 13 -2.44 -20.00 0.15
CA THR A 13 -3.05 -18.70 0.35
C THR A 13 -2.35 -17.99 1.50
N ILE A 14 -1.99 -16.72 1.30
CA ILE A 14 -1.47 -15.85 2.34
C ILE A 14 -2.65 -15.07 2.91
N MET A 15 -2.93 -15.25 4.20
CA MET A 15 -3.90 -14.41 4.89
C MET A 15 -3.31 -13.01 5.10
N LEU A 16 -4.10 -11.95 4.91
CA LEU A 16 -3.69 -10.57 5.10
C LEU A 16 -3.63 -10.19 6.60
N PRO A 17 -2.86 -9.17 7.00
CA PRO A 17 -2.65 -8.81 8.41
C PRO A 17 -3.89 -8.36 9.20
N HIS A 18 -5.02 -8.06 8.56
CA HIS A 18 -6.24 -7.58 9.23
C HIS A 18 -7.52 -8.20 8.64
N ASP A 19 -8.57 -8.29 9.47
CA ASP A 19 -9.92 -8.72 9.06
C ASP A 19 -10.62 -7.58 8.28
N GLN A 20 -10.84 -7.79 6.98
CA GLN A 20 -11.02 -6.72 5.99
C GLN A 20 -12.49 -6.36 5.72
N ARG A 21 -13.19 -5.78 6.70
CA ARG A 21 -14.58 -5.33 6.49
C ARG A 21 -14.74 -3.88 6.04
N GLY A 22 -13.71 -3.05 6.13
CA GLY A 22 -13.75 -1.64 5.74
C GLY A 22 -12.61 -1.28 4.80
N LEU A 23 -12.96 -0.94 3.56
CA LEU A 23 -12.13 -0.40 2.47
C LEU A 23 -10.83 -1.13 2.04
N LYS A 24 -10.88 -1.64 0.80
CA LYS A 24 -9.86 -2.47 0.14
C LYS A 24 -9.00 -1.67 -0.83
N VAL A 25 -8.32 -0.62 -0.38
CA VAL A 25 -7.38 0.11 -1.24
C VAL A 25 -5.99 0.09 -0.61
N GLY A 26 -5.09 -0.59 -1.30
CA GLY A 26 -3.73 -0.81 -0.88
C GLY A 26 -2.88 -1.32 -2.03
N CYS A 27 -1.61 -1.59 -1.73
CA CYS A 27 -0.70 -2.18 -2.69
C CYS A 27 0.12 -3.29 -2.03
N PHE A 28 0.66 -4.17 -2.87
CA PHE A 28 1.70 -5.11 -2.51
C PHE A 28 3.03 -4.64 -3.08
N GLY A 29 4.11 -4.97 -2.38
CA GLY A 29 5.47 -4.74 -2.82
C GLY A 29 6.39 -5.82 -2.30
N GLN A 30 7.66 -5.72 -2.67
CA GLN A 30 8.70 -6.60 -2.17
C GLN A 30 9.90 -5.75 -1.77
N SER A 31 10.55 -6.13 -0.67
CA SER A 31 11.84 -5.55 -0.27
C SER A 31 12.62 -6.59 0.52
N SER A 32 13.91 -6.71 0.22
CA SER A 32 14.82 -7.73 0.79
C SER A 32 14.28 -9.17 0.70
N GLY A 33 13.55 -9.50 -0.36
CA GLY A 33 12.97 -10.84 -0.53
C GLY A 33 11.67 -11.10 0.26
N LEU A 34 11.19 -10.13 1.04
CA LEU A 34 9.97 -10.27 1.84
C LEU A 34 8.78 -9.59 1.15
N LEU A 35 7.63 -10.25 1.19
CA LEU A 35 6.36 -9.67 0.73
C LEU A 35 5.92 -8.58 1.70
N GLN A 36 5.50 -7.45 1.15
CA GLN A 36 5.03 -6.30 1.91
C GLN A 36 3.69 -5.82 1.38
N CYS A 37 2.94 -5.13 2.23
CA CYS A 37 1.69 -4.50 1.83
C CYS A 37 1.47 -3.18 2.57
N ALA A 38 0.77 -2.27 1.92
CA ALA A 38 0.32 -1.02 2.52
C ALA A 38 -1.20 -0.91 2.34
N PHE A 39 -1.91 -0.59 3.42
CA PHE A 39 -3.38 -0.45 3.42
C PHE A 39 -3.80 0.83 4.14
N GLN A 40 -4.82 1.48 3.61
CA GLN A 40 -5.52 2.58 4.28
C GLN A 40 -6.37 2.04 5.44
N ASP A 41 -6.54 2.83 6.49
CA ASP A 41 -7.56 2.60 7.49
C ASP A 41 -8.96 2.99 6.97
N GLU A 42 -10.01 2.63 7.72
CA GLU A 42 -11.41 2.91 7.36
C GLU A 42 -11.69 4.41 7.11
N GLY A 43 -10.86 5.30 7.65
CA GLY A 43 -10.96 6.75 7.51
C GLY A 43 -10.08 7.37 6.44
N GLY A 44 -9.20 6.60 5.79
CA GLY A 44 -8.11 7.13 4.96
C GLY A 44 -7.09 7.99 5.72
N ARG A 45 -7.15 8.07 7.05
CA ARG A 45 -6.27 8.94 7.85
C ARG A 45 -4.91 8.32 8.09
N THR A 46 -4.87 7.00 8.15
CA THR A 46 -3.65 6.25 8.40
C THR A 46 -3.40 5.27 7.27
N ILE A 47 -2.15 5.19 6.82
CA ILE A 47 -1.68 4.07 6.02
C ILE A 47 -0.82 3.18 6.91
N THR A 48 -1.14 1.90 6.95
CA THR A 48 -0.37 0.90 7.69
C THR A 48 0.45 0.06 6.72
N VAL A 49 1.73 -0.11 7.01
CA VAL A 49 2.66 -0.90 6.19
C VAL A 49 3.10 -2.14 6.97
N PHE A 50 2.95 -3.31 6.36
CA PHE A 50 3.32 -4.59 6.94
C PHE A 50 4.34 -5.33 6.08
N SER A 51 5.15 -6.17 6.73
CA SER A 51 6.01 -7.16 6.08
C SER A 51 5.62 -8.55 6.55
N LEU A 52 5.67 -9.52 5.64
CA LEU A 52 5.47 -10.93 5.92
C LEU A 52 6.80 -11.53 6.40
N ASP A 53 7.01 -11.55 7.72
CA ASP A 53 8.26 -12.04 8.32
C ASP A 53 8.34 -13.58 8.33
N SER A 54 7.20 -14.28 8.34
CA SER A 54 7.15 -15.73 8.14
C SER A 54 5.96 -16.13 7.30
N TYR A 55 6.21 -16.96 6.29
CA TYR A 55 5.19 -17.44 5.38
C TYR A 55 4.22 -18.45 6.04
N ARG A 56 4.64 -19.20 7.07
CA ARG A 56 3.77 -20.12 7.84
C ARG A 56 4.03 -19.99 9.35
N PRO A 57 3.01 -19.66 10.17
CA PRO A 57 1.58 -19.51 9.87
C PRO A 57 1.17 -18.09 9.38
N CYS A 58 1.85 -17.50 8.38
CA CYS A 58 1.63 -16.11 7.94
C CYS A 58 1.77 -15.09 9.08
N LYS A 59 3.01 -14.83 9.50
CA LYS A 59 3.32 -13.82 10.51
C LYS A 59 3.61 -12.48 9.84
N TRP A 60 2.64 -11.57 9.90
CA TRP A 60 2.83 -10.19 9.50
C TRP A 60 3.31 -9.34 10.66
N SER A 61 4.25 -8.44 10.39
CA SER A 61 4.70 -7.44 11.34
C SER A 61 4.44 -6.05 10.79
N LEU A 62 3.83 -5.20 11.62
CA LEU A 62 3.65 -3.78 11.34
C LEU A 62 5.03 -3.11 11.30
N LYS A 63 5.36 -2.44 10.19
CA LYS A 63 6.61 -1.70 10.02
C LYS A 63 6.39 -0.21 10.19
N HIS A 64 5.31 0.34 9.63
CA HIS A 64 5.01 1.76 9.70
C HIS A 64 3.52 2.05 9.88
N ARG A 65 3.23 3.14 10.57
CA ARG A 65 1.91 3.82 10.60
C ARG A 65 2.13 5.25 10.12
N LEU A 66 1.59 5.58 8.96
CA LEU A 66 1.80 6.84 8.28
C LEU A 66 0.56 7.71 8.43
N CYS A 67 0.71 8.88 9.05
CA CYS A 67 -0.37 9.83 9.24
C CYS A 67 -0.56 10.67 7.96
N MET A 68 -1.67 10.47 7.25
CA MET A 68 -1.95 11.24 6.04
C MET A 68 -2.46 12.64 6.35
N ARG A 69 -2.98 12.87 7.57
CA ARG A 69 -3.36 14.22 8.02
C ARG A 69 -2.17 15.17 7.99
N ASP A 70 -1.05 14.73 8.55
CA ASP A 70 0.17 15.55 8.61
C ASP A 70 0.81 15.70 7.22
N ALA A 71 0.67 14.68 6.37
CA ALA A 71 1.26 14.65 5.04
C ALA A 71 0.52 15.54 4.02
N LEU A 72 -0.81 15.49 4.04
CA LEU A 72 -1.68 16.20 3.09
C LEU A 72 -2.25 17.50 3.66
N GLY A 73 -2.11 17.74 4.97
CA GLY A 73 -2.58 18.95 5.64
C GLY A 73 -4.10 19.06 5.78
N ARG A 74 -4.83 17.95 5.62
CA ARG A 74 -6.30 17.85 5.73
C ARG A 74 -6.70 16.58 6.47
N ASP A 75 -7.95 16.44 6.93
CA ASP A 75 -8.39 15.30 7.76
C ASP A 75 -9.61 14.54 7.18
N ASP A 76 -10.18 15.09 6.12
CA ASP A 76 -11.39 14.66 5.45
C ASP A 76 -11.06 13.91 4.16
N PHE A 77 -10.62 12.65 4.30
CA PHE A 77 -10.20 11.84 3.14
C PHE A 77 -11.35 11.04 2.52
N ILE A 78 -12.44 10.81 3.24
CA ILE A 78 -13.58 10.04 2.72
C ILE A 78 -14.48 10.95 1.90
N ARG A 79 -14.70 10.61 0.63
CA ARG A 79 -15.76 11.23 -0.16
C ARG A 79 -17.11 10.69 0.31
N SER A 80 -17.87 11.50 1.03
CA SER A 80 -19.27 11.23 1.38
C SER A 80 -20.13 11.33 0.11
N GLY A 81 -20.38 10.20 -0.54
CA GLY A 81 -21.33 10.07 -1.63
C GLY A 81 -21.97 8.69 -1.58
N ASP A 82 -23.18 8.57 -2.12
CA ASP A 82 -24.06 7.40 -2.02
C ASP A 82 -23.52 6.10 -2.67
N SER A 83 -22.28 6.12 -3.16
CA SER A 83 -21.61 4.96 -3.75
C SER A 83 -20.81 4.22 -2.68
N TRP A 84 -21.33 3.10 -2.22
CA TRP A 84 -20.52 2.08 -1.57
C TRP A 84 -19.59 1.42 -2.61
N PRO A 85 -18.30 1.23 -2.33
CA PRO A 85 -17.58 1.61 -1.12
C PRO A 85 -17.14 3.09 -1.15
N SER A 86 -17.16 3.75 0.00
CA SER A 86 -16.63 5.12 0.14
C SER A 86 -15.18 5.16 -0.33
N PHE A 87 -14.83 6.01 -1.29
CA PHE A 87 -13.44 6.10 -1.76
C PHE A 87 -12.67 7.13 -0.95
N CYS A 88 -11.43 6.81 -0.57
CA CYS A 88 -10.48 7.81 -0.12
C CYS A 88 -10.16 8.73 -1.31
N ASP A 89 -9.98 10.02 -1.05
CA ASP A 89 -9.60 11.03 -2.03
C ASP A 89 -8.12 10.95 -2.48
N TYR A 90 -7.43 9.90 -2.04
CA TYR A 90 -6.15 9.47 -2.55
C TYR A 90 -6.08 7.93 -2.61
N ARG A 91 -5.21 7.42 -3.48
CA ARG A 91 -4.95 5.98 -3.66
C ARG A 91 -3.48 5.65 -3.50
N ILE A 92 -3.21 4.49 -2.91
CA ILE A 92 -1.85 3.94 -2.82
C ILE A 92 -1.55 3.21 -4.12
N VAL A 93 -0.46 3.59 -4.79
CA VAL A 93 -0.08 3.00 -6.09
C VAL A 93 1.07 2.03 -5.94
N ALA A 94 2.09 2.37 -5.16
CA ALA A 94 3.24 1.52 -4.96
C ALA A 94 3.92 1.78 -3.61
N LEU A 95 4.62 0.75 -3.13
CA LEU A 95 5.43 0.78 -1.93
C LEU A 95 6.84 0.28 -2.27
N ASP A 96 7.85 1.09 -1.95
CA ASP A 96 9.27 0.74 -2.02
C ASP A 96 9.90 1.04 -0.66
N LEU A 97 9.93 0.04 0.24
CA LEU A 97 10.55 0.22 1.55
C LEU A 97 12.08 0.30 1.50
N GLU A 98 12.74 -0.24 0.45
CA GLU A 98 14.20 -0.11 0.31
C GLU A 98 14.59 1.35 0.11
N LYS A 99 13.79 2.08 -0.67
CA LYS A 99 13.95 3.53 -0.86
C LYS A 99 13.22 4.37 0.18
N GLY A 100 12.38 3.75 1.02
CA GLY A 100 11.54 4.44 2.00
C GLY A 100 10.51 5.35 1.33
N VAL A 101 9.93 4.93 0.21
CA VAL A 101 8.98 5.72 -0.59
C VAL A 101 7.63 5.02 -0.72
N LEU A 102 6.57 5.79 -0.52
CA LEU A 102 5.20 5.42 -0.87
C LEU A 102 4.72 6.32 -2.00
N LEU A 103 4.24 5.73 -3.09
CA LEU A 103 3.64 6.47 -4.20
C LEU A 103 2.13 6.53 -4.02
N LEU A 104 1.59 7.74 -4.07
CA LEU A 104 0.18 8.04 -3.91
C LEU A 104 -0.33 8.80 -5.13
N VAL A 105 -1.60 8.63 -5.46
CA VAL A 105 -2.31 9.56 -6.34
C VAL A 105 -3.31 10.32 -5.49
N ASP A 106 -3.24 11.65 -5.47
CA ASP A 106 -4.32 12.49 -4.97
C ASP A 106 -5.37 12.60 -6.08
N ASP A 107 -6.55 12.02 -5.86
CA ASP A 107 -7.62 11.94 -6.85
C ASP A 107 -8.38 13.26 -6.99
N ASN A 108 -8.28 14.19 -6.03
CA ASN A 108 -8.86 15.53 -6.15
C ASN A 108 -8.02 16.42 -7.07
N LEU A 109 -6.70 16.37 -6.92
CA LEU A 109 -5.76 17.18 -7.70
C LEU A 109 -5.26 16.46 -8.96
N MET A 110 -5.56 15.17 -9.11
CA MET A 110 -5.03 14.28 -10.16
C MET A 110 -3.49 14.35 -10.23
N LYS A 111 -2.84 14.31 -9.07
CA LYS A 111 -1.37 14.42 -8.93
C LYS A 111 -0.77 13.14 -8.40
N LEU A 112 0.34 12.72 -9.01
CA LEU A 112 1.21 11.69 -8.46
C LEU A 112 2.11 12.32 -7.39
N LEU A 113 2.13 11.69 -6.23
CA LEU A 113 2.83 12.14 -5.04
C LEU A 113 3.82 11.06 -4.59
N SER A 114 4.97 11.51 -4.13
CA SER A 114 5.95 10.68 -3.43
C SER A 114 5.99 11.09 -1.97
N TYR A 115 5.63 10.15 -1.10
CA TYR A 115 5.76 10.29 0.35
C TYR A 115 7.03 9.58 0.81
N ASN A 116 7.93 10.33 1.43
CA ASN A 116 9.12 9.80 2.06
C ASN A 116 8.77 9.31 3.47
N ILE A 117 8.81 7.99 3.66
CA ILE A 117 8.45 7.30 4.90
C ILE A 117 9.41 7.68 6.04
N ASN A 118 10.67 7.92 5.73
CA ASN A 118 11.70 8.21 6.72
C ASN A 118 11.60 9.64 7.25
N THR A 119 11.16 10.60 6.42
CA THR A 119 11.06 12.01 6.81
C THR A 119 9.63 12.47 7.06
N GLY A 120 8.63 11.66 6.70
CA GLY A 120 7.21 12.03 6.73
C GLY A 120 6.81 13.12 5.75
N LYS A 121 7.64 13.41 4.72
CA LYS A 121 7.42 14.53 3.80
C LYS A 121 6.79 14.07 2.50
N LEU A 122 5.84 14.85 2.00
CA LEU A 122 5.21 14.65 0.71
C LEU A 122 5.82 15.56 -0.36
N SER A 123 6.00 15.04 -1.56
CA SER A 123 6.50 15.78 -2.72
C SER A 123 5.70 15.43 -3.96
N GLY A 124 5.42 16.41 -4.82
CA GLY A 124 4.76 16.16 -6.10
C GLY A 124 5.74 15.65 -7.15
N ILE A 125 5.39 14.57 -7.83
CA ILE A 125 6.11 14.11 -9.02
C ILE A 125 5.54 14.87 -10.22
N LYS A 126 6.42 15.58 -10.95
CA LYS A 126 6.06 16.27 -12.19
C LYS A 126 6.25 15.33 -13.37
N ASN A 127 5.40 15.45 -14.39
CA ASN A 127 5.68 14.83 -15.68
C ASN A 127 7.00 15.40 -16.21
N GLY A 128 7.88 14.53 -16.70
CA GLY A 128 9.05 14.97 -17.45
C GLY A 128 8.56 15.69 -18.69
N SER A 129 8.71 17.01 -18.75
CA SER A 129 8.54 17.75 -19.99
C SER A 129 9.70 17.39 -20.89
N HIS A 130 9.51 16.45 -21.81
CA HIS A 130 10.36 16.41 -22.99
C HIS A 130 10.10 17.68 -23.79
N PRO A 131 11.09 18.56 -24.03
CA PRO A 131 10.91 19.61 -25.02
C PRO A 131 10.68 18.93 -26.37
N VAL A 132 9.58 19.30 -27.03
CA VAL A 132 9.29 18.97 -28.43
C VAL A 132 10.15 19.84 -29.32
#